data_AF-A0A5B1CAM4-F1
#
_entry.id   AF-A0A5B1CAM4-F1
#
_cell.length_a   1.000
_cell.length_b   1.000
_cell.length_c   1.000
_cell.angle_alpha   90.00
_cell.angle_beta   90.00
_cell.angle_gamma   90.00
#
_symmetry.space_group_name_H-M   'P 1'
#
loop_
_entity.id
_entity.type
_entity.pdbx_description
1 polymer ?
#
loop_
_entity_poly.entity_id
_entity_poly.type
_entity_poly.pdbx_seq_one_letter_code
_entity_poly.pdbx_strand_id
1 'polypeptide(L)'
;MFAKELTELDQEETINEALDLAFDRIDDAFLEGRFEWVDQFLKNADVESMSISLLVGILTVTAAAESKLPHRNEFRDRSESVIRNRGRYDDKILRDL
;
A
#
# COMPACT_ATOMS: atom_id res chain seq x y z
N MET A 1 -9.89 -5.71 8.80
CA MET A 1 -11.21 -5.42 8.20
C MET A 1 -11.09 -4.64 6.89
N PHE A 2 -10.13 -3.74 6.69
CA PHE A 2 -9.85 -3.10 5.39
C PHE A 2 -8.74 -3.80 4.57
N ALA A 3 -7.59 -4.10 5.18
CA ALA A 3 -6.49 -4.79 4.48
C ALA A 3 -6.89 -6.13 3.85
N LYS A 4 -7.77 -6.88 4.52
CA LYS A 4 -8.30 -8.15 4.02
C LYS A 4 -9.19 -7.96 2.79
N GLU A 5 -10.07 -6.97 2.81
CA GLU A 5 -10.97 -6.62 1.69
C GLU A 5 -10.16 -6.21 0.45
N LEU A 6 -9.10 -5.41 0.66
CA LEU A 6 -8.14 -5.02 -0.38
C LEU A 6 -7.43 -6.23 -1.01
N THR A 7 -6.93 -7.15 -0.18
CA THR A 7 -6.28 -8.38 -0.65
C THR A 7 -7.25 -9.26 -1.43
N GLU A 8 -8.51 -9.37 -0.98
CA GLU A 8 -9.53 -10.21 -1.66
C GLU A 8 -9.85 -9.66 -3.06
N LEU A 9 -10.09 -8.35 -3.20
CA LEU A 9 -10.32 -7.71 -4.51
C LEU A 9 -9.11 -7.85 -5.45
N ASP A 10 -7.90 -7.70 -4.91
CA ASP A 10 -6.67 -7.83 -5.70
C ASP A 10 -6.46 -9.26 -6.25
N GLN A 11 -6.88 -10.27 -5.48
CA GLN A 11 -6.78 -11.68 -5.88
C GLN A 11 -7.86 -12.11 -6.88
N GLU A 12 -8.98 -11.39 -6.97
CA GLU A 12 -10.06 -11.65 -7.94
C GLU A 12 -9.79 -11.05 -9.34
N GLU A 13 -8.55 -10.64 -9.63
CA GLU A 13 -8.12 -9.95 -10.87
C GLU A 13 -8.80 -8.59 -11.11
N THR A 14 -9.53 -8.03 -10.14
CA THR A 14 -10.09 -6.66 -10.20
C THR A 14 -9.13 -5.63 -9.61
N ILE A 15 -7.87 -5.68 -10.04
CA ILE A 15 -6.78 -4.83 -9.51
C ILE A 15 -7.09 -3.32 -9.58
N ASN A 16 -7.86 -2.88 -10.58
CA ASN A 16 -8.30 -1.49 -10.70
C ASN A 16 -9.28 -1.11 -9.58
N GLU A 17 -10.22 -2.00 -9.24
CA GLU A 17 -11.18 -1.77 -8.16
C GLU A 17 -10.50 -1.80 -6.79
N ALA A 18 -9.53 -2.70 -6.61
CA ALA A 18 -8.69 -2.72 -5.41
C ALA A 18 -7.89 -1.42 -5.25
N LEU A 19 -7.30 -0.92 -6.36
CA LEU A 19 -6.59 0.35 -6.35
C LEU A 19 -7.53 1.52 -6.05
N ASP A 20 -8.66 1.64 -6.75
CA ASP A 20 -9.63 2.71 -6.54
C ASP A 20 -10.11 2.73 -5.07
N LEU A 21 -10.42 1.56 -4.51
CA LEU A 21 -10.80 1.46 -3.10
C LEU A 21 -9.67 1.88 -2.15
N ALA A 22 -8.41 1.53 -2.45
CA ALA A 22 -7.26 1.97 -1.66
C ALA A 22 -7.11 3.50 -1.70
N PHE A 23 -7.16 4.09 -2.90
CA PHE A 23 -7.04 5.53 -3.08
C PHE A 23 -8.15 6.28 -2.35
N ASP A 24 -9.42 5.93 -2.60
CA ASP A 24 -10.58 6.60 -1.99
C ASP A 24 -10.52 6.56 -0.46
N ARG A 25 -10.27 5.38 0.12
CA ARG A 25 -10.30 5.20 1.59
C ARG A 25 -9.14 5.89 2.29
N ILE A 26 -7.95 5.87 1.67
CA ILE A 26 -6.76 6.51 2.24
C ILE A 26 -6.88 8.04 2.11
N ASP A 27 -7.34 8.55 0.96
CA ASP A 27 -7.56 9.97 0.76
C ASP A 27 -8.64 10.52 1.70
N ASP A 28 -9.78 9.82 1.84
CA ASP A 28 -10.82 10.18 2.81
C ASP A 28 -10.27 10.21 4.23
N ALA A 29 -9.44 9.22 4.60
CA ALA A 29 -8.79 9.20 5.91
C ALA A 29 -7.84 10.39 6.10
N PHE A 30 -7.11 10.83 5.06
CA PHE A 30 -6.26 12.02 5.14
C PHE A 30 -7.07 13.31 5.24
N LEU A 31 -8.15 13.45 4.48
CA LEU A 31 -9.06 14.60 4.56
C LEU A 31 -9.70 14.74 5.95
N GLU A 32 -10.02 13.60 6.58
CA GLU A 32 -10.54 13.56 7.96
C GLU A 32 -9.44 13.65 9.04
N GLY A 33 -8.16 13.69 8.67
CA GLY A 33 -7.04 13.74 9.62
C GLY A 33 -6.76 12.42 10.36
N ARG A 34 -7.30 11.30 9.88
CA ARG A 34 -7.15 9.95 10.47
C ARG A 34 -5.83 9.27 10.08
N PHE A 35 -4.70 9.95 10.29
CA PHE A 35 -3.37 9.43 9.94
C PHE A 35 -3.01 8.15 10.71
N GLU A 36 -3.38 8.07 12.00
CA GLU A 36 -3.16 6.88 12.82
C GLU A 36 -3.83 5.64 12.22
N TRP A 37 -5.03 5.79 11.64
CA TRP A 37 -5.72 4.66 11.03
C TRP A 37 -4.97 4.13 9.80
N VAL A 38 -4.46 5.03 8.96
CA VAL A 38 -3.63 4.68 7.79
C VAL A 38 -2.32 4.05 8.23
N ASP A 39 -1.69 4.59 9.27
CA ASP A 39 -0.43 4.06 9.80
C ASP A 39 -0.60 2.64 10.38
N GLN A 40 -1.69 2.39 11.12
CA GLN A 40 -2.03 1.04 11.58
C GLN A 40 -2.38 0.10 10.42
N PHE A 41 -2.99 0.59 9.34
CA PHE A 41 -3.19 -0.20 8.13
C PHE A 41 -1.84 -0.62 7.53
N LEU A 42 -0.91 0.31 7.34
CA LEU A 42 0.42 0.02 6.80
C LEU A 42 1.16 -0.99 7.68
N LYS A 43 1.14 -0.81 9.00
CA LYS A 43 1.74 -1.74 9.95
C LYS A 43 1.24 -3.18 9.81
N ASN A 44 -0.07 -3.35 9.65
CA ASN A 44 -0.73 -4.67 9.70
C ASN A 44 -1.00 -5.28 8.32
N ALA A 45 -0.71 -4.58 7.23
CA ALA A 45 -0.93 -5.06 5.87
C ALA A 45 -0.08 -6.31 5.57
N ASP A 46 -0.72 -7.34 5.00
CA ASP A 46 -0.07 -8.57 4.55
C ASP A 46 0.46 -8.41 3.12
N VAL A 47 1.66 -7.81 3.00
CA VAL A 47 2.29 -7.49 1.71
C VAL A 47 2.54 -8.71 0.82
N GLU A 48 2.68 -9.90 1.40
CA GLU A 48 2.95 -11.15 0.66
C GLU A 48 1.73 -11.58 -0.17
N SER A 49 0.54 -11.17 0.27
CA SER A 49 -0.74 -11.49 -0.37
C SER A 49 -1.16 -10.49 -1.45
N MET A 50 -0.55 -9.29 -1.46
CA MET A 50 -0.91 -8.17 -2.34
C MET A 50 -0.11 -8.20 -3.64
N SER A 51 -0.69 -7.77 -4.75
CA SER A 51 -0.04 -7.58 -6.04
C SER A 51 0.98 -6.45 -6.00
N ILE A 52 1.89 -6.46 -6.97
CA ILE A 52 2.91 -5.40 -7.09
C ILE A 52 2.24 -4.03 -7.31
N SER A 53 1.20 -3.98 -8.15
CA SER A 53 0.51 -2.71 -8.42
C SER A 53 -0.14 -2.14 -7.16
N LEU A 54 -0.73 -2.99 -6.31
CA LEU A 54 -1.35 -2.55 -5.07
C LEU A 54 -0.30 -2.04 -4.06
N LEU A 55 0.83 -2.74 -3.91
CA LEU A 55 1.94 -2.28 -3.06
C LEU A 55 2.45 -0.90 -3.50
N VAL A 56 2.66 -0.73 -4.81
CA VAL A 56 3.10 0.53 -5.41
C VAL A 56 2.05 1.62 -5.26
N GLY A 57 0.76 1.29 -5.47
CA GLY A 57 -0.35 2.22 -5.31
C GLY A 57 -0.46 2.75 -3.88
N ILE A 58 -0.38 1.86 -2.88
CA ILE A 58 -0.39 2.24 -1.46
C ILE A 58 0.80 3.14 -1.11
N LEU A 59 2.01 2.81 -1.57
CA LEU A 59 3.19 3.67 -1.36
C LEU A 59 3.02 5.05 -2.00
N THR A 60 2.41 5.09 -3.18
CA THR A 60 2.17 6.33 -3.93
C THR A 60 1.19 7.24 -3.21
N VAL A 61 -0.01 6.74 -2.85
CA VAL A 61 -1.03 7.56 -2.17
C VAL A 61 -0.56 8.04 -0.79
N THR A 62 0.22 7.21 -0.07
CA THR A 62 0.71 7.57 1.27
C THR A 62 1.93 8.50 1.26
N ALA A 63 2.57 8.75 0.11
CA ALA A 63 3.77 9.59 0.02
C ALA A 63 3.53 11.02 0.52
N ALA A 64 2.37 11.61 0.21
CA ALA A 64 2.03 12.97 0.62
C ALA A 64 1.92 13.16 2.16
N ALA A 65 1.72 12.06 2.90
CA ALA A 65 1.56 12.06 4.35
C ALA A 65 2.70 11.37 5.09
N GLU A 66 3.83 11.07 4.42
CA GLU A 66 4.94 10.28 4.97
C GLU A 66 5.39 10.72 6.38
N SER A 67 5.55 12.03 6.60
CA SER A 67 5.95 12.59 7.90
C SER A 67 5.02 12.26 9.08
N LYS A 68 3.80 11.78 8.80
CA LYS A 68 2.77 11.40 9.78
C LYS A 68 2.53 9.89 9.85
N LEU A 69 3.29 9.09 9.10
CA LEU A 69 3.10 7.63 8.97
C LEU A 69 4.39 6.90 9.39
N PRO A 70 4.67 6.76 10.71
CA PRO A 70 5.87 6.12 11.22
C PRO A 70 6.18 4.73 10.65
N HIS A 71 5.15 3.92 10.33
CA HIS A 71 5.32 2.57 9.79
C HIS A 71 5.43 2.53 8.26
N ARG A 72 5.40 3.67 7.56
CA ARG A 72 5.52 3.71 6.09
C ARG A 72 6.85 3.13 5.61
N ASN A 73 7.96 3.46 6.26
CA ASN A 73 9.28 2.91 5.91
C ASN A 73 9.32 1.39 6.08
N GLU A 74 8.75 0.87 7.17
CA GLU A 74 8.66 -0.58 7.38
C GLU A 74 7.77 -1.25 6.32
N PHE A 75 6.66 -0.62 5.92
CA PHE A 75 5.84 -1.10 4.80
C PHE A 75 6.60 -1.10 3.47
N ARG A 76 7.38 -0.05 3.19
CA ARG A 76 8.24 0.06 2.00
C ARG A 76 9.26 -1.08 1.95
N ASP A 77 9.97 -1.33 3.05
CA ASP A 77 11.01 -2.37 3.11
C ASP A 77 10.42 -3.78 2.91
N ARG A 78 9.26 -4.05 3.50
CA ARG A 78 8.52 -5.30 3.29
C ARG A 78 8.04 -5.43 1.84
N SER A 79 7.49 -4.36 1.25
CA SER A 79 7.05 -4.34 -0.14
C SER A 79 8.21 -4.55 -1.12
N GLU A 80 9.35 -3.92 -0.87
CA GLU A 80 10.57 -4.08 -1.65
C GLU A 80 11.04 -5.54 -1.65
N SER A 81 11.04 -6.17 -0.48
CA SER A 81 11.39 -7.59 -0.34
C SER A 81 10.49 -8.49 -1.17
N VAL A 82 9.17 -8.25 -1.16
CA VAL A 82 8.19 -8.98 -1.97
C VAL A 82 8.44 -8.80 -3.47
N ILE A 83 8.65 -7.55 -3.92
CA ILE A 83 8.88 -7.24 -5.35
C ILE A 83 10.18 -7.90 -5.85
N ARG A 84 11.24 -7.87 -5.03
CA ARG A 84 12.51 -8.58 -5.29
C ARG A 84 12.30 -10.08 -5.42
N ASN A 85 11.63 -10.70 -4.44
CA ASN A 85 11.40 -12.14 -4.42
C ASN A 85 10.55 -12.64 -5.58
N ARG A 86 9.62 -11.82 -6.08
CA ARG A 86 8.78 -12.16 -7.25
C ARG A 86 9.51 -12.01 -8.60
N GLY A 87 10.81 -11.66 -8.60
CA GLY A 87 11.62 -11.56 -9.83
C GLY A 87 11.20 -10.41 -10.74
N ARG A 88 10.52 -9.39 -10.19
CA ARG A 88 9.97 -8.24 -10.91
C ARG A 88 10.66 -6.94 -10.54
N TYR A 89 11.79 -7.01 -9.82
CA TYR A 89 12.49 -5.83 -9.36
C TYR A 89 13.29 -5.17 -10.49
N ASP A 90 12.78 -4.04 -10.96
CA ASP A 90 13.52 -3.01 -11.66
C ASP A 90 13.82 -1.91 -10.64
N ASP A 91 15.08 -1.48 -10.51
CA ASP A 91 15.52 -0.41 -9.60
C ASP A 91 14.67 0.87 -9.72
N LYS A 92 13.95 1.03 -10.83
CA LYS A 92 13.05 2.16 -11.09
C LYS A 92 11.71 2.11 -10.34
N ILE A 93 11.23 0.94 -9.91
CA ILE A 93 9.84 0.80 -9.41
C ILE A 93 9.62 1.57 -8.10
N LEU A 94 10.62 1.60 -7.20
CA LEU A 94 10.51 2.20 -5.87
C LEU A 94 11.45 3.38 -5.65
N ARG A 95 12.11 3.88 -6.69
CA ARG A 95 13.18 4.88 -6.56
C ARG A 95 12.68 6.21 -6.00
N ASP A 96 11.46 6.58 -6.38
CA ASP A 96 10.86 7.88 -6.08
C ASP A 96 9.64 7.76 -5.13
N LEU A 97 9.47 6.60 -4.48
CA LEU A 97 8.40 6.27 -3.53
C LEU A 97 8.96 5.93 -2.15
#